data_AF-A0A1V6A3C8-F1
#
_entry.id   AF-A0A1V6A3C8-F1
#
_cell.length_a   1.000
_cell.length_b   1.000
_cell.length_c   1.000
_cell.angle_alpha   90.00
_cell.angle_beta   90.00
_cell.angle_gamma   90.00
#
_symmetry.space_group_name_H-M   'P 1'
#
loop_
_entity.id
_entity.type
_entity.pdbx_description
1 polymer ?
#
loop_
_entity_poly.entity_id
_entity_poly.type
_entity_poly.pdbx_seq_one_letter_code
_entity_poly.pdbx_strand_id
1 'polypeptide(L)'
;MQIMVRISRGAHIFIRVVLILFAFIVPQSLYACDSAILSLLTGTTQHSAVVTKMLAVSQKLQSEGEMLNAFNIAAAKKLHKEIMENWLQTVSELYSNNLVGNNYKEEFSAILIEVAKDLGAVRKNLNINNTNSLHEIIEAGITKISLLGAIINDNKHIYEFLKLELDIYKPRQYINDFEKFSQMTDFIDFDQKIGEFKKSYSEKAAIQADELLQSFKVYSGIIKNKDKDKYMTAYNNFVNAFVLLKKQLLDGKYF
;
A
#
# COMPACT_ATOMS: atom_id res chain seq x y z
N MET A 1 -33.28 39.16 30.42
CA MET A 1 -32.97 38.80 29.02
C MET A 1 -31.46 38.93 28.68
N GLN A 2 -30.55 38.54 29.59
CA GLN A 2 -29.09 38.55 29.34
C GLN A 2 -28.41 37.19 29.58
N ILE A 3 -29.13 36.22 30.17
CA ILE A 3 -28.61 34.88 30.47
C ILE A 3 -28.70 33.95 29.24
N MET A 4 -29.75 34.09 28.40
CA MET A 4 -29.91 33.28 27.18
C MET A 4 -28.84 33.52 26.11
N VAL A 5 -28.21 34.71 26.05
CA VAL A 5 -27.20 35.04 25.02
C VAL A 5 -25.84 34.42 25.34
N ARG A 6 -25.53 34.16 26.62
CA ARG A 6 -24.24 33.57 27.04
C ARG A 6 -24.15 32.06 26.76
N ILE A 7 -25.27 31.33 26.78
CA ILE A 7 -25.30 29.88 26.54
C ILE A 7 -25.05 29.57 25.05
N SER A 8 -25.58 30.41 24.14
CA SER A 8 -25.37 30.28 22.69
C SER A 8 -23.90 30.39 22.28
N ARG A 9 -23.15 31.35 22.84
CA ARG A 9 -21.72 31.52 22.51
C ARG A 9 -20.85 30.35 23.01
N GLY A 10 -21.14 29.82 24.19
CA GLY A 10 -20.43 28.64 24.73
C GLY A 10 -20.65 27.38 23.90
N ALA A 11 -21.88 27.16 23.44
CA ALA A 11 -22.22 26.02 22.57
C ALA A 11 -21.52 26.09 21.21
N HIS A 12 -21.42 27.28 20.60
CA HIS A 12 -20.71 27.46 19.33
C HIS A 12 -19.19 27.26 19.46
N ILE A 13 -18.60 27.66 20.58
CA ILE A 13 -17.17 27.42 20.85
C ILE A 13 -16.92 25.93 21.10
N PHE A 14 -17.78 25.27 21.88
CA PHE A 14 -17.66 23.83 22.15
C PHE A 14 -17.82 22.99 20.88
N ILE A 15 -18.81 23.30 20.02
CA ILE A 15 -19.00 22.62 18.73
C ILE A 15 -17.81 22.86 17.80
N ARG A 16 -17.24 24.07 17.76
CA ARG A 16 -16.03 24.36 16.95
C ARG A 16 -14.81 23.61 17.47
N VAL A 17 -14.61 23.53 18.79
CA VAL A 17 -13.50 22.78 19.38
C VAL A 17 -13.66 21.27 19.14
N VAL A 18 -14.89 20.74 19.23
CA VAL A 18 -15.19 19.33 18.90
C VAL A 18 -15.00 19.06 17.42
N LEU A 19 -15.42 19.95 16.51
CA LEU A 19 -15.19 19.81 15.06
C LEU A 19 -13.70 19.91 14.69
N ILE A 20 -12.93 20.77 15.36
CA ILE A 20 -11.48 20.86 15.18
C ILE A 20 -10.80 19.60 15.73
N LEU A 21 -11.21 19.09 16.89
CA LEU A 21 -10.74 17.81 17.43
C LEU A 21 -11.07 16.64 16.48
N PHE A 22 -12.27 16.62 15.87
CA PHE A 22 -12.60 15.63 14.84
C PHE A 22 -11.78 15.81 13.56
N ALA A 23 -11.39 17.04 13.19
CA ALA A 23 -10.48 17.29 12.07
C ALA A 23 -9.04 16.80 12.36
N PHE A 24 -8.63 16.73 13.64
CA PHE A 24 -7.35 16.15 14.09
C PHE A 24 -7.43 14.66 14.43
N ILE A 25 -8.64 14.09 14.57
CA ILE A 25 -8.91 12.65 14.65
C ILE A 25 -9.34 12.11 13.28
N VAL A 26 -9.09 12.84 12.19
CA VAL A 26 -8.92 12.17 10.92
C VAL A 26 -7.59 11.45 11.08
N PRO A 27 -7.54 10.10 11.18
CA PRO A 27 -6.28 9.43 10.96
C PRO A 27 -5.83 9.98 9.62
N GLN A 28 -4.71 10.70 9.57
CA GLN A 28 -4.07 11.03 8.29
C GLN A 28 -4.13 9.72 7.55
N SER A 29 -5.00 9.64 6.54
CA SER A 29 -5.23 8.40 5.83
C SER A 29 -3.86 8.07 5.33
N LEU A 30 -3.22 7.08 5.96
CA LEU A 30 -1.92 6.59 5.56
C LEU A 30 -2.05 6.46 4.06
N TYR A 31 -1.16 7.14 3.32
CA TYR A 31 -1.08 7.05 1.88
C TYR A 31 -0.80 5.58 1.54
N ALA A 32 -1.84 4.76 1.58
CA ALA A 32 -1.78 3.30 1.59
C ALA A 32 -2.17 2.77 0.21
N CYS A 33 -2.25 3.61 -0.80
CA CYS A 33 -2.36 3.23 -2.20
C CYS A 33 -1.52 4.22 -2.99
N ASP A 34 -0.20 4.10 -2.97
CA ASP A 34 0.68 5.06 -3.65
C ASP A 34 1.29 4.45 -4.92
N SER A 35 1.14 5.16 -6.03
CA SER A 35 1.68 4.83 -7.35
C SER A 35 3.06 5.46 -7.63
N ALA A 36 3.67 6.16 -6.65
CA ALA A 36 4.93 6.88 -6.82
C ALA A 36 6.10 6.01 -7.32
N ILE A 37 6.25 4.77 -6.83
CA ILE A 37 7.32 3.87 -7.31
C ILE A 37 7.14 3.56 -8.81
N LEU A 38 5.91 3.30 -9.25
CA LEU A 38 5.64 3.06 -10.66
C LEU A 38 5.83 4.33 -11.51
N SER A 39 5.56 5.51 -10.93
CA SER A 39 5.87 6.79 -11.56
C SER A 39 7.38 6.96 -11.82
N LEU A 40 8.23 6.58 -10.86
CA LEU A 40 9.70 6.60 -11.06
C LEU A 40 10.17 5.67 -12.19
N LEU A 41 9.46 4.54 -12.37
CA LEU A 41 9.73 3.57 -13.43
C LEU A 41 9.18 4.01 -14.81
N THR A 42 8.37 5.07 -14.87
CA THR A 42 7.91 5.62 -16.16
C THR A 42 9.00 6.49 -16.79
N GLY A 43 9.30 6.25 -18.06
CA GLY A 43 10.26 7.03 -18.84
C GLY A 43 11.71 6.52 -18.81
N THR A 44 12.01 5.45 -18.08
CA THR A 44 13.36 4.90 -17.94
C THR A 44 13.78 3.91 -19.03
N THR A 45 12.85 3.41 -19.86
CA THR A 45 13.14 2.36 -20.86
C THR A 45 12.40 2.52 -22.18
N GLN A 46 12.83 1.72 -23.18
CA GLN A 46 12.15 1.51 -24.46
C GLN A 46 10.69 1.02 -24.34
N HIS A 47 10.30 0.55 -23.15
CA HIS A 47 8.95 0.06 -22.84
C HIS A 47 8.09 1.11 -22.11
N SER A 48 8.47 2.40 -22.13
CA SER A 48 7.78 3.47 -21.40
C SER A 48 6.27 3.54 -21.69
N ALA A 49 5.85 3.22 -22.91
CA ALA A 49 4.44 3.26 -23.31
C ALA A 49 3.56 2.27 -22.51
N VAL A 50 4.01 1.03 -22.31
CA VAL A 50 3.24 0.03 -21.56
C VAL A 50 3.34 0.28 -20.05
N VAL A 51 4.50 0.76 -19.57
CA VAL A 51 4.66 1.18 -18.16
C VAL A 51 3.78 2.38 -17.83
N THR A 52 3.57 3.30 -18.77
CA THR A 52 2.63 4.43 -18.61
C THR A 52 1.19 3.95 -18.47
N LYS A 53 0.79 2.91 -19.21
CA LYS A 53 -0.55 2.31 -19.07
C LYS A 53 -0.71 1.62 -17.72
N MET A 54 0.31 0.89 -17.26
CA MET A 54 0.32 0.33 -15.91
C MET A 54 0.20 1.43 -14.84
N LEU A 55 0.92 2.55 -14.99
CA LEU A 55 0.79 3.71 -14.10
C LEU A 55 -0.64 4.25 -14.08
N ALA A 56 -1.27 4.42 -15.24
CA ALA A 56 -2.65 4.90 -15.32
C ALA A 56 -3.63 3.96 -14.60
N VAL A 57 -3.43 2.64 -14.69
CA VAL A 57 -4.23 1.66 -13.94
C VAL A 57 -4.01 1.82 -12.43
N SER A 58 -2.76 1.92 -11.97
CA SER A 58 -2.44 2.11 -10.55
C SER A 58 -3.00 3.42 -9.98
N GLN A 59 -2.95 4.51 -10.75
CA GLN A 59 -3.53 5.81 -10.34
C GLN A 59 -5.06 5.74 -10.21
N LYS A 60 -5.73 5.00 -11.10
CA LYS A 60 -7.17 4.76 -10.98
C LYS A 60 -7.49 3.89 -9.77
N LEU A 61 -6.71 2.84 -9.50
CA LEU A 61 -6.84 2.03 -8.29
C LEU A 61 -6.66 2.86 -7.01
N GLN A 62 -5.67 3.76 -7.00
CA GLN A 62 -5.48 4.71 -5.90
C GLN A 62 -6.72 5.60 -5.69
N SER A 63 -7.26 6.17 -6.78
CA SER A 63 -8.49 6.96 -6.73
C SER A 63 -9.71 6.15 -6.29
N GLU A 64 -9.80 4.87 -6.67
CA GLU A 64 -10.83 3.95 -6.16
C GLU A 64 -10.72 3.76 -4.64
N GLY A 65 -9.50 3.58 -4.12
CA GLY A 65 -9.24 3.53 -2.68
C GLY A 65 -9.70 4.80 -1.95
N GLU A 66 -9.45 5.98 -2.53
CA GLU A 66 -9.93 7.27 -1.99
C GLU A 66 -11.46 7.38 -2.01
N MET A 67 -12.11 6.93 -3.08
CA MET A 67 -13.58 6.91 -3.17
C MET A 67 -14.21 5.98 -2.13
N LEU A 68 -13.58 4.83 -1.88
CA LEU A 68 -14.00 3.91 -0.82
C LEU A 68 -13.88 4.54 0.56
N ASN A 69 -12.79 5.26 0.84
CA ASN A 69 -12.62 6.03 2.07
C ASN A 69 -13.68 7.15 2.22
N ALA A 70 -14.14 7.73 1.11
CA ALA A 70 -15.25 8.68 1.08
C ALA A 70 -16.65 8.02 1.11
N PHE A 71 -16.73 6.71 1.34
CA PHE A 71 -17.98 5.90 1.32
C PHE A 71 -18.76 5.98 0.00
N ASN A 72 -18.10 6.34 -1.11
CA ASN A 72 -18.73 6.49 -2.41
C ASN A 72 -18.65 5.19 -3.22
N ILE A 73 -19.36 4.15 -2.76
CA ILE A 73 -19.33 2.80 -3.36
C ILE A 73 -19.83 2.82 -4.81
N ALA A 74 -20.79 3.68 -5.15
CA ALA A 74 -21.32 3.77 -6.52
C ALA A 74 -20.28 4.32 -7.50
N ALA A 75 -19.52 5.37 -7.10
CA ALA A 75 -18.43 5.88 -7.92
C ALA A 75 -17.28 4.86 -8.02
N ALA A 76 -16.93 4.21 -6.92
CA ALA A 76 -15.92 3.14 -6.91
C ALA A 76 -16.30 2.02 -7.89
N LYS A 77 -17.55 1.52 -7.88
CA LYS A 77 -18.04 0.53 -8.85
C LYS A 77 -17.87 0.96 -10.31
N LYS A 78 -18.21 2.21 -10.62
CA LYS A 78 -18.10 2.74 -11.98
C LYS A 78 -16.63 2.79 -12.40
N LEU A 79 -15.76 3.33 -11.55
CA LEU A 79 -14.33 3.42 -11.80
C LEU A 79 -13.68 2.03 -11.92
N HIS A 80 -14.09 1.07 -11.09
CA HIS A 80 -13.59 -0.30 -11.13
C HIS A 80 -13.79 -0.98 -12.48
N LYS A 81 -14.95 -0.75 -13.12
CA LYS A 81 -15.22 -1.27 -14.46
C LYS A 81 -14.18 -0.74 -15.47
N GLU A 82 -13.90 0.56 -15.42
CA GLU A 82 -12.87 1.16 -16.28
C GLU A 82 -11.47 0.63 -15.95
N ILE A 83 -11.14 0.41 -14.67
CA ILE A 83 -9.86 -0.18 -14.24
C ILE A 83 -9.67 -1.54 -14.89
N MET A 84 -10.68 -2.42 -14.81
CA MET A 84 -10.63 -3.75 -15.42
C MET A 84 -10.45 -3.70 -16.93
N GLU A 85 -11.18 -2.83 -17.63
CA GLU A 85 -11.05 -2.66 -19.09
C GLU A 85 -9.64 -2.21 -19.47
N ASN A 86 -9.09 -1.21 -18.79
CA ASN A 86 -7.73 -0.72 -19.01
C ASN A 86 -6.67 -1.78 -18.67
N TRP A 87 -6.89 -2.57 -17.61
CA TRP A 87 -6.00 -3.65 -17.24
C TRP A 87 -5.98 -4.75 -18.30
N LEU A 88 -7.14 -5.18 -18.81
CA LEU A 88 -7.22 -6.20 -19.86
C LEU A 88 -6.49 -5.77 -21.14
N GLN A 89 -6.62 -4.50 -21.53
CA GLN A 89 -5.87 -3.95 -22.66
C GLN A 89 -4.36 -3.97 -22.38
N THR A 90 -3.95 -3.51 -21.19
CA THR A 90 -2.54 -3.46 -20.78
C THR A 90 -1.92 -4.87 -20.77
N VAL A 91 -2.59 -5.86 -20.19
CA VAL A 91 -2.10 -7.25 -20.13
C VAL A 91 -1.94 -7.85 -21.52
N SER A 92 -2.86 -7.57 -22.44
CA SER A 92 -2.77 -8.05 -23.83
C SER A 92 -1.49 -7.53 -24.52
N GLU A 93 -1.10 -6.29 -24.25
CA GLU A 93 0.15 -5.71 -24.74
C GLU A 93 1.38 -6.27 -24.03
N LEU A 94 1.28 -6.54 -22.72
CA LEU A 94 2.35 -7.15 -21.94
C LEU A 94 2.73 -8.55 -22.48
N TYR A 95 1.74 -9.38 -22.84
CA TYR A 95 1.98 -10.69 -23.44
C TYR A 95 2.55 -10.61 -24.86
N SER A 96 2.13 -9.61 -25.63
CA SER A 96 2.47 -9.51 -27.05
C SER A 96 3.90 -9.00 -27.31
N ASN A 97 4.46 -8.23 -26.38
CA ASN A 97 5.72 -7.51 -26.59
C ASN A 97 6.99 -8.24 -26.09
N ASN A 98 6.89 -9.48 -25.58
CA ASN A 98 8.03 -10.26 -25.04
C ASN A 98 8.97 -9.42 -24.14
N LEU A 99 8.37 -8.66 -23.22
CA LEU A 99 9.04 -7.58 -22.47
C LEU A 99 10.04 -8.04 -21.40
N VAL A 100 10.17 -9.35 -21.21
CA VAL A 100 10.80 -9.93 -20.01
C VAL A 100 11.79 -11.01 -20.42
N GLY A 101 13.00 -10.93 -19.86
CA GLY A 101 14.00 -11.99 -20.02
C GLY A 101 13.53 -13.33 -19.44
N ASN A 102 14.10 -14.43 -19.91
CA ASN A 102 13.68 -15.79 -19.51
C ASN A 102 13.67 -16.01 -17.99
N ASN A 103 14.55 -15.35 -17.25
CA ASN A 103 14.71 -15.52 -15.79
C ASN A 103 13.51 -15.03 -14.96
N TYR A 104 12.70 -14.11 -15.49
CA TYR A 104 11.54 -13.56 -14.78
C TYR A 104 10.21 -14.00 -15.40
N LYS A 105 10.20 -14.81 -16.47
CA LYS A 105 8.99 -15.10 -17.25
C LYS A 105 7.88 -15.80 -16.45
N GLU A 106 8.25 -16.79 -15.65
CA GLU A 106 7.31 -17.53 -14.79
C GLU A 106 6.75 -16.63 -13.70
N GLU A 107 7.63 -15.91 -13.00
CA GLU A 107 7.25 -15.00 -11.92
C GLU A 107 6.38 -13.84 -12.43
N PHE A 108 6.74 -13.24 -13.56
CA PHE A 108 5.97 -12.19 -14.21
C PHE A 108 4.55 -12.68 -14.54
N SER A 109 4.43 -13.89 -15.07
CA SER A 109 3.13 -14.52 -15.36
C SER A 109 2.33 -14.78 -14.08
N ALA A 110 2.99 -15.22 -13.00
CA ALA A 110 2.35 -15.43 -11.71
C ALA A 110 1.82 -14.10 -11.13
N ILE A 111 2.60 -13.02 -11.19
CA ILE A 111 2.18 -11.70 -10.70
C ILE A 111 0.99 -11.17 -11.52
N LEU A 112 0.97 -11.35 -12.84
CA LEU A 112 -0.20 -11.00 -13.68
C LEU A 112 -1.48 -11.70 -13.23
N ILE A 113 -1.39 -12.99 -12.92
CA ILE A 113 -2.52 -13.77 -12.41
C ILE A 113 -2.97 -13.25 -11.05
N GLU A 114 -2.03 -12.92 -10.16
CA GLU A 114 -2.35 -12.37 -8.84
C GLU A 114 -3.02 -10.99 -8.93
N VAL A 115 -2.58 -10.10 -9.81
CA VAL A 115 -3.27 -8.82 -10.06
C VAL A 115 -4.69 -9.06 -10.57
N ALA A 116 -4.88 -10.00 -11.49
CA ALA A 116 -6.22 -10.34 -11.99
C ALA A 116 -7.14 -10.89 -10.88
N LYS A 117 -6.60 -11.70 -9.96
CA LYS A 117 -7.33 -12.18 -8.79
C LYS A 117 -7.73 -11.03 -7.86
N ASP A 118 -6.82 -10.11 -7.58
CA ASP A 118 -7.09 -8.94 -6.72
C ASP A 118 -8.21 -8.09 -7.32
N LEU A 119 -8.12 -7.73 -8.60
CA LEU A 119 -9.17 -6.98 -9.31
C LEU A 119 -10.51 -7.72 -9.27
N GLY A 120 -10.50 -9.04 -9.50
CA GLY A 120 -11.70 -9.87 -9.38
C GLY A 120 -12.31 -9.86 -7.98
N ALA A 121 -11.47 -9.90 -6.94
CA ALA A 121 -11.89 -9.82 -5.55
C ALA A 121 -12.50 -8.45 -5.20
N VAL A 122 -11.89 -7.35 -5.67
CA VAL A 122 -12.43 -5.99 -5.51
C VAL A 122 -13.82 -5.90 -6.15
N ARG A 123 -13.96 -6.32 -7.43
CA ARG A 123 -15.26 -6.35 -8.12
C ARG A 123 -16.32 -7.13 -7.33
N LYS A 124 -15.98 -8.33 -6.87
CA LYS A 124 -16.90 -9.19 -6.11
C LYS A 124 -17.40 -8.47 -4.86
N ASN A 125 -16.47 -7.91 -4.08
CA ASN A 125 -16.75 -7.21 -2.83
C ASN A 125 -17.57 -5.93 -3.06
N LEU A 126 -17.21 -5.12 -4.06
CA LEU A 126 -18.01 -3.96 -4.47
C LEU A 126 -19.44 -4.36 -4.82
N ASN A 127 -19.65 -5.40 -5.63
CA ASN A 127 -20.98 -5.83 -6.06
C ASN A 127 -21.91 -6.18 -4.88
N ILE A 128 -21.37 -6.76 -3.81
CA ILE A 128 -22.11 -7.08 -2.59
C ILE A 128 -22.05 -5.96 -1.53
N ASN A 129 -21.50 -4.80 -1.87
CA ASN A 129 -21.25 -3.65 -0.99
C ASN A 129 -20.43 -4.02 0.27
N ASN A 130 -19.59 -5.05 0.19
CA ASN A 130 -18.67 -5.40 1.25
C ASN A 130 -17.39 -4.57 1.07
N THR A 131 -17.15 -3.61 1.95
CA THR A 131 -15.93 -2.79 1.93
C THR A 131 -14.80 -3.35 2.78
N ASN A 132 -15.05 -4.46 3.48
CA ASN A 132 -14.03 -5.09 4.32
C ASN A 132 -12.85 -5.52 3.45
N SER A 133 -11.65 -5.12 3.87
CA SER A 133 -10.39 -5.46 3.23
C SER A 133 -10.20 -4.94 1.79
N LEU A 134 -11.11 -4.11 1.25
CA LEU A 134 -10.98 -3.61 -0.12
C LEU A 134 -9.73 -2.74 -0.29
N HIS A 135 -9.41 -1.92 0.72
CA HIS A 135 -8.26 -1.03 0.66
C HIS A 135 -6.95 -1.82 0.62
N GLU A 136 -6.84 -2.87 1.44
CA GLU A 136 -5.71 -3.78 1.50
C GLU A 136 -5.51 -4.55 0.18
N ILE A 137 -6.60 -4.98 -0.46
CA ILE A 137 -6.54 -5.66 -1.76
C ILE A 137 -6.09 -4.69 -2.85
N ILE A 138 -6.59 -3.44 -2.84
CA ILE A 138 -6.21 -2.40 -3.80
C ILE A 138 -4.72 -2.04 -3.64
N GLU A 139 -4.26 -1.84 -2.41
CA GLU A 139 -2.85 -1.56 -2.09
C GLU A 139 -1.92 -2.66 -2.60
N ALA A 140 -2.24 -3.92 -2.27
CA ALA A 140 -1.47 -5.07 -2.75
C ALA A 140 -1.47 -5.14 -4.29
N GLY A 141 -2.60 -4.84 -4.92
CA GLY A 141 -2.72 -4.77 -6.39
C GLY A 141 -1.80 -3.72 -7.00
N ILE A 142 -1.76 -2.51 -6.44
CA ILE A 142 -0.87 -1.42 -6.89
C ILE A 142 0.60 -1.82 -6.74
N THR A 143 0.98 -2.43 -5.62
CA THR A 143 2.36 -2.89 -5.38
C THR A 143 2.74 -4.01 -6.39
N LYS A 144 1.84 -4.95 -6.69
CA LYS A 144 2.06 -5.99 -7.70
C LYS A 144 2.19 -5.42 -9.12
N ILE A 145 1.38 -4.43 -9.49
CA ILE A 145 1.54 -3.73 -10.79
C ILE A 145 2.90 -3.01 -10.82
N SER A 146 3.32 -2.41 -9.71
CA SER A 146 4.63 -1.78 -9.59
C SER A 146 5.78 -2.79 -9.74
N LEU A 147 5.62 -4.01 -9.21
CA LEU A 147 6.59 -5.12 -9.38
C LEU A 147 6.76 -5.51 -10.85
N LEU A 148 5.65 -5.59 -11.60
CA LEU A 148 5.71 -5.84 -13.04
C LEU A 148 6.52 -4.74 -13.76
N GLY A 149 6.31 -3.48 -13.36
CA GLY A 149 7.11 -2.35 -13.82
C GLY A 149 8.60 -2.52 -13.52
N ALA A 150 8.94 -2.95 -12.30
CA ALA A 150 10.33 -3.17 -11.90
C ALA A 150 11.00 -4.28 -12.72
N ILE A 151 10.27 -5.39 -12.98
CA ILE A 151 10.74 -6.50 -13.83
C ILE A 151 10.98 -6.02 -15.27
N ILE A 152 10.04 -5.28 -15.87
CA ILE A 152 10.16 -4.77 -17.25
C ILE A 152 11.37 -3.82 -17.40
N ASN A 153 11.71 -3.10 -16.34
CA ASN A 153 12.86 -2.20 -16.32
C ASN A 153 14.15 -2.84 -15.81
N ASP A 154 14.15 -4.15 -15.50
CA ASP A 154 15.27 -4.87 -14.87
C ASP A 154 15.82 -4.16 -13.60
N ASN A 155 14.94 -3.46 -12.86
CA ASN A 155 15.33 -2.72 -11.66
C ASN A 155 15.22 -3.63 -10.43
N LYS A 156 16.28 -4.38 -10.17
CA LYS A 156 16.37 -5.32 -9.05
C LYS A 156 16.15 -4.66 -7.68
N HIS A 157 16.67 -3.45 -7.47
CA HIS A 157 16.54 -2.76 -6.18
C HIS A 157 15.09 -2.40 -5.84
N ILE A 158 14.36 -1.82 -6.81
CA ILE A 158 12.93 -1.52 -6.64
C ILE A 158 12.12 -2.82 -6.50
N TYR A 159 12.45 -3.84 -7.29
CA TYR A 159 11.78 -5.13 -7.22
C TYR A 159 11.90 -5.79 -5.83
N GLU A 160 13.10 -5.86 -5.25
CA GLU A 160 13.29 -6.44 -3.91
C GLU A 160 12.59 -5.60 -2.83
N PHE A 161 12.59 -4.26 -2.98
CA PHE A 161 11.90 -3.36 -2.05
C PHE A 161 10.38 -3.57 -2.09
N LEU A 162 9.80 -3.72 -3.28
CA LEU A 162 8.36 -3.97 -3.44
C LEU A 162 7.95 -5.38 -2.96
N LYS A 163 8.83 -6.39 -3.08
CA LYS A 163 8.60 -7.70 -2.45
C LYS A 163 8.51 -7.58 -0.93
N LEU A 164 9.44 -6.83 -0.34
CA LEU A 164 9.41 -6.53 1.08
C LEU A 164 8.13 -5.79 1.48
N GLU A 165 7.67 -4.82 0.67
CA GLU A 165 6.39 -4.12 0.90
C GLU A 165 5.21 -5.10 0.96
N LEU A 166 5.11 -6.03 -0.01
CA LEU A 166 4.06 -7.05 -0.01
C LEU A 166 4.13 -7.96 1.22
N ASP A 167 5.33 -8.40 1.61
CA ASP A 167 5.53 -9.21 2.80
C ASP A 167 5.02 -8.45 4.05
N ILE A 168 5.39 -7.18 4.20
CA ILE A 168 4.99 -6.33 5.34
C ILE A 168 3.48 -6.16 5.42
N TYR A 169 2.79 -5.97 4.29
CA TYR A 169 1.35 -5.73 4.25
C TYR A 169 0.50 -7.01 4.30
N LYS A 170 1.07 -8.17 3.97
CA LYS A 170 0.37 -9.47 3.95
C LYS A 170 -0.46 -9.77 5.21
N PRO A 171 -0.03 -9.46 6.45
CA PRO A 171 -0.83 -9.72 7.65
C PRO A 171 -2.12 -8.89 7.75
N ARG A 172 -2.23 -7.71 7.10
CA ARG A 172 -3.40 -6.80 7.21
C ARG A 172 -4.73 -7.48 6.92
N GLN A 173 -4.76 -8.39 5.95
CA GLN A 173 -5.98 -9.11 5.57
C GLN A 173 -6.57 -9.96 6.72
N TYR A 174 -5.77 -10.26 7.74
CA TYR A 174 -6.17 -11.00 8.94
C TYR A 174 -6.08 -10.17 10.20
N ILE A 175 -6.05 -8.83 10.12
CA ILE A 175 -5.85 -7.93 11.27
C ILE A 175 -6.89 -8.09 12.38
N ASN A 176 -8.02 -8.74 12.10
CA ASN A 176 -9.08 -9.03 13.08
C ASN A 176 -9.10 -10.50 13.55
N ASP A 177 -8.21 -11.36 13.03
CA ASP A 177 -8.09 -12.78 13.37
C ASP A 177 -6.64 -13.04 13.81
N PHE A 178 -6.39 -12.93 15.12
CA PHE A 178 -5.04 -13.06 15.68
C PHE A 178 -4.36 -14.38 15.29
N GLU A 179 -5.11 -15.49 15.23
CA GLU A 179 -4.52 -16.80 14.94
C GLU A 179 -3.97 -16.83 13.53
N LYS A 180 -4.77 -16.43 12.54
CA LYS A 180 -4.30 -16.30 11.15
C LYS A 180 -3.25 -15.22 10.99
N PHE A 181 -3.41 -14.09 11.67
CA PHE A 181 -2.46 -12.99 11.64
C PHE A 181 -1.07 -13.43 12.10
N SER A 182 -0.99 -14.11 13.26
CA SER A 182 0.28 -14.56 13.85
C SER A 182 1.04 -15.54 12.98
N GLN A 183 0.34 -16.33 12.15
CA GLN A 183 0.94 -17.26 11.19
C GLN A 183 1.55 -16.57 9.96
N MET A 184 1.17 -15.32 9.70
CA MET A 184 1.69 -14.53 8.57
C MET A 184 2.97 -13.74 8.93
N THR A 185 3.55 -14.01 10.11
CA THR A 185 4.64 -13.21 10.69
C THR A 185 6.01 -13.86 10.62
N ASP A 186 6.12 -14.98 9.90
CA ASP A 186 7.38 -15.67 9.64
C ASP A 186 8.20 -14.91 8.59
N PHE A 187 8.71 -13.74 8.98
CA PHE A 187 9.70 -13.00 8.21
C PHE A 187 11.08 -13.58 8.48
N ILE A 188 11.36 -14.75 7.89
CA ILE A 188 12.70 -15.30 7.88
C ILE A 188 13.59 -14.26 7.17
N ASP A 189 14.64 -13.80 7.86
CA ASP A 189 15.68 -12.89 7.35
C ASP A 189 15.31 -11.40 7.15
N PHE A 190 14.28 -10.88 7.83
CA PHE A 190 13.95 -9.43 7.76
C PHE A 190 15.15 -8.53 8.10
N ASP A 191 15.85 -8.86 9.19
CA ASP A 191 17.04 -8.13 9.64
C ASP A 191 18.14 -8.13 8.56
N GLN A 192 18.33 -9.25 7.86
CA GLN A 192 19.30 -9.35 6.77
C GLN A 192 18.85 -8.54 5.55
N LYS A 193 17.60 -8.68 5.11
CA LYS A 193 17.06 -7.94 3.95
C LYS A 193 17.22 -6.43 4.15
N ILE A 194 16.79 -5.90 5.30
CA ILE A 194 16.98 -4.47 5.61
C ILE A 194 18.45 -4.10 5.71
N GLY A 195 19.29 -4.94 6.32
CA GLY A 195 20.72 -4.72 6.41
C GLY A 195 21.41 -4.61 5.05
N GLU A 196 20.98 -5.40 4.05
CA GLU A 196 21.46 -5.33 2.68
C GLU A 196 21.04 -4.03 2.00
N PHE A 197 19.76 -3.64 2.13
CA PHE A 197 19.28 -2.37 1.60
C PHE A 197 19.98 -1.15 2.23
N LYS A 198 20.26 -1.20 3.54
CA LYS A 198 20.87 -0.10 4.28
C LYS A 198 22.25 0.29 3.76
N LYS A 199 23.02 -0.66 3.20
CA LYS A 199 24.39 -0.42 2.72
C LYS A 199 24.49 0.67 1.66
N SER A 200 23.42 0.91 0.93
CA SER A 200 23.35 1.88 -0.16
C SER A 200 22.55 3.13 0.19
N TYR A 201 21.89 3.17 1.35
CA TYR A 201 21.05 4.29 1.77
C TYR A 201 21.84 5.54 2.16
N SER A 202 21.21 6.70 1.98
CA SER A 202 21.67 7.94 2.62
C SER A 202 21.59 7.82 4.16
N GLU A 203 22.31 8.67 4.89
CA GLU A 203 22.30 8.68 6.36
C GLU A 203 20.88 8.77 6.93
N LYS A 204 20.03 9.65 6.36
CA LYS A 204 18.63 9.79 6.79
C LYS A 204 17.81 8.51 6.56
N ALA A 205 17.97 7.88 5.39
CA ALA A 205 17.29 6.63 5.09
C ALA A 205 17.81 5.46 5.94
N ALA A 206 19.10 5.48 6.29
CA ALA A 206 19.71 4.50 7.18
C ALA A 206 19.16 4.59 8.61
N ILE A 207 18.96 5.80 9.14
CA ILE A 207 18.28 6.04 10.43
C ILE A 207 16.85 5.49 10.38
N GLN A 208 16.09 5.81 9.33
CA GLN A 208 14.72 5.34 9.19
C GLN A 208 14.63 3.81 9.05
N ALA A 209 15.63 3.18 8.42
CA ALA A 209 15.75 1.73 8.35
C ALA A 209 16.03 1.10 9.73
N ASP A 210 16.81 1.77 10.58
CA ASP A 210 17.02 1.31 11.97
C ASP A 210 15.73 1.41 12.81
N GLU A 211 14.93 2.46 12.62
CA GLU A 211 13.61 2.57 13.26
C GLU A 211 12.64 1.47 12.79
N LEU A 212 12.68 1.13 11.50
CA LEU A 212 11.94 0.01 10.94
C LEU A 212 12.36 -1.32 11.57
N LEU A 213 13.66 -1.56 11.74
CA LEU A 213 14.18 -2.76 12.41
C LEU A 213 13.74 -2.84 13.88
N GLN A 214 13.79 -1.72 14.60
CA GLN A 214 13.37 -1.68 16.00
C GLN A 214 11.88 -1.95 16.15
N SER A 215 11.04 -1.32 15.33
CA SER A 215 9.59 -1.55 15.34
C SER A 215 9.23 -3.00 14.95
N PHE A 216 9.96 -3.60 14.00
CA PHE A 216 9.83 -5.03 13.68
C PHE A 216 10.15 -5.94 14.88
N LYS A 217 11.23 -5.65 15.63
CA LYS A 217 11.60 -6.42 16.84
C LYS A 217 10.53 -6.35 17.92
N VAL A 218 9.94 -5.18 18.14
CA VAL A 218 8.82 -5.01 19.08
C VAL A 218 7.60 -5.80 18.61
N TYR A 219 7.22 -5.64 17.34
CA TYR A 219 6.11 -6.34 16.72
C TYR A 219 6.26 -7.86 16.82
N SER A 220 7.38 -8.41 16.34
CA SER A 220 7.66 -9.85 16.39
C SER A 220 7.71 -10.40 17.81
N GLY A 221 8.23 -9.63 18.77
CA GLY A 221 8.20 -9.98 20.19
C GLY A 221 6.77 -10.11 20.73
N ILE A 222 5.88 -9.18 20.38
CA ILE A 222 4.46 -9.23 20.76
C ILE A 222 3.75 -10.45 20.18
N ILE A 223 4.03 -10.79 18.92
CA ILE A 223 3.46 -11.98 18.27
C ILE A 223 3.96 -13.27 18.91
N LYS A 224 5.28 -13.37 19.15
CA LYS A 224 5.90 -14.54 19.82
C LYS A 224 5.33 -14.76 21.23
N ASN A 225 5.09 -13.66 21.96
CA ASN A 225 4.49 -13.69 23.28
C ASN A 225 2.97 -13.90 23.28
N LYS A 226 2.35 -13.98 22.08
CA LYS A 226 0.90 -14.12 21.89
C LYS A 226 0.07 -13.03 22.57
N ASP A 227 0.60 -11.80 22.65
CA ASP A 227 -0.08 -10.66 23.26
C ASP A 227 -1.12 -10.07 22.29
N LYS A 228 -2.35 -10.60 22.38
CA LYS A 228 -3.49 -10.28 21.51
C LYS A 228 -4.01 -8.85 21.66
N ASP A 229 -3.68 -8.17 22.75
CA ASP A 229 -4.19 -6.82 22.99
C ASP A 229 -3.30 -5.76 22.33
N LYS A 230 -2.03 -6.09 22.10
CA LYS A 230 -1.03 -5.14 21.59
C LYS A 230 -0.62 -5.34 20.14
N TYR A 231 -0.93 -6.50 19.53
CA TYR A 231 -0.40 -6.82 18.20
C TYR A 231 -0.81 -5.85 17.11
N MET A 232 -2.06 -5.36 17.09
CA MET A 232 -2.52 -4.41 16.08
C MET A 232 -1.75 -3.09 16.17
N THR A 233 -1.56 -2.57 17.38
CA THR A 233 -0.81 -1.33 17.62
C THR A 233 0.65 -1.49 17.22
N ALA A 234 1.28 -2.60 17.60
CA ALA A 234 2.67 -2.87 17.25
C ALA A 234 2.87 -3.05 15.74
N TYR A 235 1.94 -3.73 15.09
CA TYR A 235 1.92 -3.89 13.64
C TYR A 235 1.75 -2.54 12.93
N ASN A 236 0.80 -1.71 13.36
CA ASN A 236 0.61 -0.38 12.78
C ASN A 236 1.86 0.49 12.94
N ASN A 237 2.54 0.44 14.09
CA ASN A 237 3.80 1.15 14.28
C ASN A 237 4.90 0.65 13.33
N PHE A 238 5.01 -0.66 13.16
CA PHE A 238 5.94 -1.28 12.21
C PHE A 238 5.67 -0.83 10.76
N VAL A 239 4.42 -0.86 10.34
CA VAL A 239 4.05 -0.39 9.00
C VAL A 239 4.29 1.11 8.84
N ASN A 240 3.98 1.92 9.84
CA ASN A 240 4.24 3.36 9.78
C ASN A 240 5.74 3.65 9.60
N ALA A 241 6.61 2.93 10.31
CA ALA A 241 8.06 3.04 10.13
C ALA A 241 8.48 2.67 8.69
N PHE A 242 7.84 1.67 8.08
CA PHE A 242 8.09 1.30 6.68
C PHE A 242 7.64 2.38 5.70
N VAL A 243 6.45 2.97 5.89
CA VAL A 243 5.95 4.07 5.07
C VAL A 243 6.87 5.28 5.14
N LEU A 244 7.38 5.61 6.33
CA LEU A 244 8.37 6.68 6.50
C LEU A 244 9.67 6.38 5.76
N LEU A 245 10.17 5.14 5.81
CA LEU A 245 11.34 4.74 5.03
C LEU A 245 11.08 4.90 3.53
N LYS A 246 9.96 4.38 3.02
CA LYS A 246 9.56 4.51 1.61
C LYS A 246 9.57 5.97 1.18
N LYS A 247 8.95 6.86 1.96
CA LYS A 247 8.94 8.30 1.71
C LYS A 247 10.34 8.89 1.68
N GLN A 248 11.20 8.56 2.64
CA GLN A 248 12.56 9.07 2.71
C GLN A 248 13.42 8.62 1.50
N LEU A 249 13.20 7.41 0.98
CA LEU A 249 13.86 6.90 -0.21
C LEU A 249 13.36 7.60 -1.49
N LEU A 250 12.04 7.84 -1.59
CA LEU A 250 11.45 8.60 -2.69
C LEU A 250 11.95 10.06 -2.72
N ASP A 251 11.91 10.75 -1.58
CA ASP A 251 12.36 12.14 -1.44
C ASP A 251 13.86 12.29 -1.73
N GLY A 252 14.65 11.28 -1.34
CA GLY A 252 16.08 11.20 -1.60
C GLY A 252 16.45 10.81 -3.03
N LYS A 253 15.47 10.53 -3.91
CA LYS A 253 15.68 9.97 -5.26
C LYS A 253 16.63 8.77 -5.24
N TYR A 254 16.47 7.92 -4.23
CA TYR A 254 17.32 6.75 -4.04
C TYR A 254 17.02 5.65 -5.07
N PHE A 255 15.77 5.59 -5.52
CA PHE A 255 15.28 4.66 -6.54
C PHE A 255 15.52 5.17 -7.95
#